data_AF-A0A5D0P7K3-F1
#
_entry.id   AF-A0A5D0P7K3-F1
#
_cell.length_a   1.000
_cell.length_b   1.000
_cell.length_c   1.000
_cell.angle_alpha   90.00
_cell.angle_beta   90.00
_cell.angle_gamma   90.00
#
_symmetry.space_group_name_H-M   'P 1'
#
loop_
_entity.id
_entity.type
_entity.pdbx_description
1 polymer ?
#
loop_
_entity_poly.entity_id
_entity_poly.type
_entity_poly.pdbx_seq_one_letter_code
_entity_poly.pdbx_strand_id
1 'polypeptide(L)'
;MAKRRLRTGPTAALPAKPDPRELLRIVQLADPNARLDGDDVVAVDVRVHAPVEADKDLTGGELAEAWAVRVAADGPLPLDFFDRYLAEGLAFRLGGLAVCRGEVSDPADGGAESGPAVILPVRPSAEELEPLLQQDEEDEFTFTAGEIRAALVPQKGQPPAVQELLPFATELTAIELRGDDQVKLGALALELSEALNGIPVDRWRFRIDAPEDLVAPGTEDAAEEAAAEEAAAEEVAAEEAAPEEDPVEEAAAQEDPAGEDAAKEDAAKKGAVEEKAVPPTDPATE
;
A
#
# COMPACT_ATOMS: atom_id res chain seq x y z
N MET A 1 -33.31 0.95 -26.46
CA MET A 1 -31.86 0.95 -26.73
C MET A 1 -31.28 -0.31 -26.10
N ALA A 2 -30.57 -1.12 -26.88
CA ALA A 2 -30.13 -2.44 -26.42
C ALA A 2 -29.16 -2.28 -25.25
N LYS A 3 -29.55 -2.80 -24.07
CA LYS A 3 -28.63 -3.15 -22.98
C LYS A 3 -27.56 -4.06 -23.58
N ARG A 4 -26.47 -3.47 -24.06
CA ARG A 4 -25.27 -4.16 -24.51
C ARG A 4 -24.67 -4.72 -23.23
N ARG A 5 -25.19 -5.87 -22.79
CA ARG A 5 -24.69 -6.64 -21.66
C ARG A 5 -23.17 -6.60 -21.74
N LEU A 6 -22.52 -5.94 -20.79
CA LEU A 6 -21.08 -6.04 -20.56
C LEU A 6 -20.79 -7.51 -20.26
N ARG A 7 -20.67 -8.32 -21.31
CA ARG A 7 -20.19 -9.71 -21.27
C ARG A 7 -18.66 -9.74 -21.44
N THR A 8 -17.97 -8.62 -21.22
CA THR A 8 -16.72 -8.31 -21.90
C THR A 8 -15.70 -7.72 -20.93
N GLY A 9 -14.71 -8.54 -20.53
CA GLY A 9 -13.47 -8.11 -19.87
C GLY A 9 -13.60 -7.52 -18.46
N PRO A 10 -12.53 -7.56 -17.65
CA PRO A 10 -12.38 -6.68 -16.48
C PRO A 10 -12.53 -5.20 -16.89
N THR A 11 -13.12 -4.38 -16.02
CA THR A 11 -13.40 -2.97 -16.31
C THR A 11 -13.05 -2.12 -15.09
N ALA A 12 -12.32 -1.03 -15.28
CA ALA A 12 -12.21 0.02 -14.27
C ALA A 12 -13.37 1.01 -14.48
N ALA A 13 -14.22 1.19 -13.48
CA ALA A 13 -15.27 2.17 -13.44
C ALA A 13 -14.77 3.38 -12.63
N LEU A 14 -14.63 4.53 -13.30
CA LEU A 14 -13.96 5.70 -12.76
C LEU A 14 -14.95 6.84 -12.49
N PRO A 15 -14.74 7.66 -11.45
CA PRO A 15 -15.65 8.76 -11.09
C PRO A 15 -15.63 9.91 -12.10
N ALA A 16 -14.58 10.01 -12.91
CA ALA A 16 -14.43 11.03 -13.95
C ALA A 16 -13.77 10.44 -15.20
N LYS A 17 -13.93 11.12 -16.34
CA LYS A 17 -13.25 10.74 -17.58
C LYS A 17 -11.73 10.87 -17.38
N PRO A 18 -10.95 9.78 -17.48
CA PRO A 18 -9.50 9.90 -17.35
C PRO A 18 -8.90 10.59 -18.58
N ASP A 19 -7.84 11.35 -18.35
CA ASP A 19 -7.03 11.89 -19.45
C ASP A 19 -6.31 10.72 -20.15
N PRO A 20 -6.33 10.64 -21.50
CA PRO A 20 -5.69 9.53 -22.22
C PRO A 20 -4.17 9.41 -21.99
N ARG A 21 -3.48 10.52 -21.72
CA ARG A 21 -2.03 10.48 -21.44
C ARG A 21 -1.76 9.98 -20.04
N GLU A 22 -2.61 10.35 -19.09
CA GLU A 22 -2.51 9.81 -17.73
C GLU A 22 -2.84 8.32 -17.71
N LEU A 23 -3.88 7.90 -18.45
CA LEU A 23 -4.20 6.48 -18.61
C LEU A 23 -3.00 5.70 -19.20
N LEU A 24 -2.37 6.23 -20.25
CA LEU A 24 -1.15 5.62 -20.80
C LEU A 24 -0.02 5.56 -19.77
N ARG A 25 0.24 6.66 -19.06
CA ARG A 25 1.30 6.74 -18.03
C ARG A 25 1.10 5.66 -16.96
N ILE A 26 -0.12 5.50 -16.46
CA ILE A 26 -0.45 4.50 -15.44
C ILE A 26 -0.27 3.09 -15.99
N VAL A 27 -0.76 2.81 -17.20
CA VAL A 27 -0.58 1.49 -17.84
C VAL A 27 0.92 1.19 -18.04
N GLN A 28 1.76 2.20 -18.28
CA GLN A 28 3.20 2.04 -18.44
C GLN A 28 3.93 1.60 -17.16
N LEU A 29 3.33 1.79 -15.98
CA LEU A 29 3.84 1.22 -14.74
C LEU A 29 3.68 -0.31 -14.72
N ALA A 30 2.63 -0.85 -15.35
CA ALA A 30 2.39 -2.29 -15.45
C ALA A 30 3.07 -2.93 -16.68
N ASP A 31 3.19 -2.19 -17.78
CA ASP A 31 3.91 -2.58 -19.00
C ASP A 31 4.67 -1.37 -19.59
N PRO A 32 6.00 -1.29 -19.43
CA PRO A 32 6.79 -0.16 -19.92
C PRO A 32 6.74 0.04 -21.44
N ASN A 33 6.34 -1.00 -22.20
CA ASN A 33 6.19 -0.91 -23.66
C ASN A 33 4.78 -0.51 -24.10
N ALA A 34 3.87 -0.26 -23.15
CA ALA A 34 2.52 0.16 -23.46
C ALA A 34 2.52 1.46 -24.30
N ARG A 35 1.60 1.52 -25.25
CA ARG A 35 1.52 2.60 -26.24
C ARG A 35 0.08 2.87 -26.67
N LEU A 36 -0.15 4.07 -27.18
CA LEU A 36 -1.42 4.42 -27.80
C LEU A 36 -1.59 3.69 -29.15
N ASP A 37 -2.84 3.32 -29.42
CA ASP A 37 -3.33 2.80 -30.68
C ASP A 37 -4.69 3.46 -30.98
N GLY A 38 -4.63 4.65 -31.58
CA GLY A 38 -5.79 5.53 -31.65
C GLY A 38 -6.16 6.08 -30.26
N ASP A 39 -7.41 5.86 -29.85
CA ASP A 39 -7.92 6.24 -28.52
C ASP A 39 -7.75 5.13 -27.46
N ASP A 40 -7.25 3.95 -27.86
CA ASP A 40 -6.98 2.82 -26.98
C ASP A 40 -5.50 2.79 -26.54
N VAL A 41 -5.21 2.10 -25.44
CA VAL A 41 -3.83 1.74 -25.04
C VAL A 41 -3.65 0.23 -25.26
N VAL A 42 -2.52 -0.15 -25.85
CA VAL A 42 -2.12 -1.55 -26.03
C VAL A 42 -0.95 -1.82 -25.10
N ALA A 43 -1.07 -2.87 -24.29
CA ALA A 43 -0.06 -3.36 -23.33
C ALA A 43 0.03 -4.89 -23.47
N VAL A 44 1.17 -5.40 -23.91
CA VAL A 44 1.36 -6.81 -24.31
C VAL A 44 0.18 -7.31 -25.18
N ASP A 45 -0.51 -8.38 -24.77
CA ASP A 45 -1.66 -8.99 -25.44
C ASP A 45 -2.98 -8.46 -24.86
N VAL A 46 -2.99 -7.25 -24.31
CA VAL A 46 -4.15 -6.61 -23.69
C VAL A 46 -4.38 -5.23 -24.29
N ARG A 47 -5.66 -4.91 -24.48
CA ARG A 47 -6.15 -3.63 -24.94
C ARG A 47 -6.99 -2.97 -23.86
N VAL A 48 -6.57 -1.78 -23.46
CA VAL A 48 -7.34 -0.86 -22.63
C VAL A 48 -8.10 0.06 -23.56
N HIS A 49 -9.42 -0.07 -23.59
CA HIS A 49 -10.25 0.70 -24.49
C HIS A 49 -10.45 2.14 -24.02
N ALA A 50 -10.67 3.02 -25.00
CA ALA A 50 -11.06 4.40 -24.77
C ALA A 50 -12.19 4.51 -23.72
N PRO A 51 -12.12 5.45 -22.76
CA PRO A 51 -13.13 5.61 -21.73
C PRO A 51 -14.50 5.94 -22.33
N VAL A 52 -15.54 5.24 -21.85
CA VAL A 52 -16.92 5.47 -22.27
C VAL A 52 -17.77 5.82 -21.06
N GLU A 53 -18.58 6.86 -21.17
CA GLU A 53 -19.58 7.17 -20.15
C GLU A 53 -20.53 5.98 -19.97
N ALA A 54 -20.73 5.57 -18.73
CA ALA A 54 -21.52 4.42 -18.32
C ALA A 54 -22.63 4.85 -17.37
N ASP A 55 -23.68 4.04 -17.33
CA ASP A 55 -24.75 4.20 -16.35
C ASP A 55 -24.22 3.85 -14.95
N LYS A 56 -24.63 4.58 -13.92
CA LYS A 56 -24.30 4.31 -12.51
C LYS A 56 -24.64 2.88 -12.06
N ASP A 57 -25.61 2.25 -12.72
CA ASP A 57 -25.96 0.84 -12.49
C ASP A 57 -24.75 -0.11 -12.72
N LEU A 58 -23.71 0.31 -13.45
CA LEU A 58 -22.47 -0.44 -13.65
C LEU A 58 -21.81 -0.80 -12.32
N THR A 59 -21.81 0.12 -11.36
CA THR A 59 -21.20 -0.04 -10.04
C THR A 59 -22.25 -0.26 -8.96
N GLY A 60 -23.45 -0.73 -9.33
CA GLY A 60 -24.57 -0.85 -8.38
C GLY A 60 -25.06 0.49 -7.81
N GLY A 61 -24.66 1.62 -8.39
CA GLY A 61 -24.98 2.96 -7.91
C GLY A 61 -23.97 3.57 -6.93
N GLU A 62 -22.84 2.90 -6.65
CA GLU A 62 -21.78 3.43 -5.76
C GLU A 62 -21.13 4.71 -6.31
N LEU A 63 -20.91 4.79 -7.63
CA LEU A 63 -20.46 6.02 -8.28
C LEU A 63 -21.65 6.82 -8.82
N ALA A 64 -21.67 8.11 -8.51
CA ALA A 64 -22.68 9.04 -9.03
C ALA A 64 -22.57 9.23 -10.55
N GLU A 65 -21.33 9.31 -11.04
CA GLU A 65 -20.96 9.31 -12.46
C GLU A 65 -19.96 8.19 -12.71
N ALA A 66 -20.10 7.44 -13.80
CA ALA A 66 -19.23 6.32 -14.09
C ALA A 66 -18.65 6.42 -15.50
N TRP A 67 -17.33 6.33 -15.61
CA TRP A 67 -16.60 6.18 -16.86
C TRP A 67 -15.97 4.80 -16.92
N ALA A 68 -16.43 3.98 -17.86
CA ALA A 68 -15.95 2.62 -18.03
C ALA A 68 -14.69 2.59 -18.92
N VAL A 69 -13.59 2.10 -18.35
CA VAL A 69 -12.35 1.75 -19.05
C VAL A 69 -12.25 0.23 -19.10
N ARG A 70 -12.61 -0.34 -20.25
CA ARG A 70 -12.65 -1.79 -20.42
C ARG A 70 -11.28 -2.33 -20.79
N VAL A 71 -10.86 -3.41 -20.12
CA VAL A 71 -9.64 -4.15 -20.42
C VAL A 71 -10.01 -5.45 -21.12
N ALA A 72 -9.44 -5.68 -22.31
CA ALA A 72 -9.72 -6.85 -23.13
C ALA A 72 -8.42 -7.52 -23.58
N ALA A 73 -8.28 -8.81 -23.31
CA ALA A 73 -7.17 -9.60 -23.85
C ALA A 73 -7.37 -9.89 -25.35
N ASP A 74 -6.35 -9.58 -26.16
CA ASP A 74 -6.22 -9.90 -27.59
C ASP A 74 -5.50 -11.28 -27.74
N GLY A 75 -6.04 -12.35 -27.13
CA GLY A 75 -5.43 -13.68 -27.17
C GLY A 75 -6.25 -14.79 -26.47
N PRO A 76 -5.79 -16.07 -26.47
CA PRO A 76 -6.31 -17.07 -25.52
C PRO A 76 -6.16 -16.53 -24.09
N LEU A 77 -6.96 -17.05 -23.13
CA LEU A 77 -7.09 -16.51 -21.76
C LEU A 77 -5.81 -15.81 -21.26
N PRO A 78 -5.90 -14.55 -20.81
CA PRO A 78 -4.73 -13.71 -20.57
C PRO A 78 -3.71 -14.39 -19.65
N LEU A 79 -2.43 -14.18 -19.96
CA LEU A 79 -1.32 -14.56 -19.10
C LEU A 79 -1.60 -14.05 -17.68
N ASP A 80 -1.65 -14.98 -16.72
CA ASP A 80 -1.59 -14.70 -15.29
C ASP A 80 -2.56 -13.64 -14.74
N PHE A 81 -3.80 -13.56 -15.27
CA PHE A 81 -4.82 -12.58 -14.85
C PHE A 81 -4.41 -11.10 -15.06
N PHE A 82 -3.47 -10.83 -15.97
CA PHE A 82 -2.96 -9.48 -16.21
C PHE A 82 -4.06 -8.46 -16.57
N ASP A 83 -5.07 -8.86 -17.34
CA ASP A 83 -6.22 -8.00 -17.68
C ASP A 83 -7.01 -7.56 -16.43
N ARG A 84 -7.18 -8.47 -15.48
CA ARG A 84 -7.86 -8.21 -14.20
C ARG A 84 -7.04 -7.27 -13.34
N TYR A 85 -5.76 -7.57 -13.16
CA TYR A 85 -4.88 -6.70 -12.38
C TYR A 85 -4.75 -5.31 -13.00
N LEU A 86 -4.73 -5.22 -14.32
CA LEU A 86 -4.71 -3.92 -15.00
C LEU A 86 -5.99 -3.11 -14.69
N ALA A 87 -7.16 -3.74 -14.72
CA ALA A 87 -8.41 -3.07 -14.36
C ALA A 87 -8.46 -2.65 -12.88
N GLU A 88 -8.04 -3.52 -11.96
CA GLU A 88 -8.02 -3.23 -10.52
C GLU A 88 -6.99 -2.14 -10.18
N GLY A 89 -5.77 -2.20 -10.72
CA GLY A 89 -4.74 -1.20 -10.50
C GLY A 89 -5.05 0.16 -11.14
N LEU A 90 -5.77 0.18 -12.26
CA LEU A 90 -6.32 1.40 -12.85
C LEU A 90 -7.39 2.02 -11.95
N ALA A 91 -8.33 1.20 -11.47
CA ALA A 91 -9.38 1.63 -10.56
C ALA A 91 -8.77 2.19 -9.26
N PHE A 92 -7.81 1.49 -8.66
CA PHE A 92 -7.08 1.95 -7.48
C PHE A 92 -6.47 3.35 -7.68
N ARG A 93 -5.65 3.53 -8.71
CA ARG A 93 -4.91 4.77 -8.95
C ARG A 93 -5.77 5.96 -9.35
N LEU A 94 -6.97 5.70 -9.86
CA LEU A 94 -7.89 6.73 -10.36
C LEU A 94 -9.12 6.88 -9.46
N GLY A 95 -9.11 6.33 -8.24
CA GLY A 95 -10.18 6.45 -7.26
C GLY A 95 -11.51 5.86 -7.73
N GLY A 96 -11.44 4.73 -8.44
CA GLY A 96 -12.58 4.05 -9.02
C GLY A 96 -12.75 2.63 -8.50
N LEU A 97 -13.72 1.93 -9.07
CA LEU A 97 -14.10 0.56 -8.72
C LEU A 97 -13.73 -0.40 -9.85
N ALA A 98 -13.40 -1.64 -9.49
CA ALA A 98 -13.21 -2.69 -10.47
C ALA A 98 -14.50 -3.48 -10.66
N VAL A 99 -14.90 -3.69 -11.92
CA VAL A 99 -16.05 -4.52 -12.28
C VAL A 99 -15.56 -5.71 -13.09
N CYS A 100 -15.69 -6.91 -12.52
CA CYS A 100 -15.26 -8.14 -13.16
C CYS A 100 -16.32 -9.22 -12.99
N ARG A 101 -16.77 -9.84 -14.08
CA ARG A 101 -17.78 -10.91 -14.08
C ARG A 101 -19.10 -10.56 -13.37
N GLY A 102 -19.43 -9.26 -13.26
CA GLY A 102 -20.64 -8.78 -12.59
C GLY A 102 -20.47 -8.53 -11.09
N GLU A 103 -19.27 -8.75 -10.56
CA GLU A 103 -18.88 -8.35 -9.22
C GLU A 103 -18.24 -6.95 -9.30
N VAL A 104 -18.64 -6.10 -8.37
CA VAL A 104 -18.04 -4.78 -8.13
C VAL A 104 -17.16 -4.94 -6.90
N SER A 105 -15.92 -4.47 -6.98
CA SER A 105 -14.97 -4.49 -5.87
C SER A 105 -14.23 -3.17 -5.83
N ASP A 106 -14.11 -2.60 -4.64
CA ASP A 106 -13.20 -1.48 -4.40
C ASP A 106 -11.77 -2.02 -4.23
N PRO A 107 -10.83 -1.66 -5.13
CA PRO A 107 -9.43 -2.00 -4.97
C PRO A 107 -8.77 -1.29 -3.78
N ALA A 108 -9.37 -0.29 -3.14
CA ALA A 108 -8.86 0.31 -1.91
C ALA A 108 -9.18 -0.53 -0.67
N ASP A 109 -10.33 -1.23 -0.67
CA ASP A 109 -10.82 -2.04 0.47
C ASP A 109 -10.06 -3.35 0.69
N GLY A 110 -9.18 -3.74 -0.24
CA GLY A 110 -8.43 -4.99 -0.11
C GLY A 110 -7.51 -4.94 1.10
N GLY A 111 -7.91 -5.63 2.18
CA GLY A 111 -7.18 -5.67 3.44
C GLY A 111 -5.75 -6.23 3.35
N ALA A 112 -5.06 -6.24 4.50
CA ALA A 112 -3.63 -6.52 4.68
C ALA A 112 -3.10 -7.88 4.17
N GLU A 113 -3.95 -8.71 3.55
CA GLU A 113 -3.58 -10.04 3.04
C GLU A 113 -2.71 -10.01 1.79
N SER A 114 -2.64 -8.87 1.07
CA SER A 114 -1.81 -8.70 -0.12
C SER A 114 -1.19 -7.31 -0.20
N GLY A 115 0.14 -7.25 -0.09
CA GLY A 115 0.98 -6.05 -0.16
C GLY A 115 1.92 -6.06 -1.37
N PRO A 116 2.87 -5.10 -1.45
CA PRO A 116 3.81 -5.00 -2.56
C PRO A 116 4.82 -6.15 -2.58
N ALA A 117 5.54 -6.27 -3.69
CA ALA A 117 6.62 -7.23 -3.85
C ALA A 117 7.83 -6.61 -4.57
N VAL A 118 9.03 -7.10 -4.25
CA VAL A 118 10.25 -6.79 -5.00
C VAL A 118 10.64 -8.00 -5.82
N ILE A 119 10.59 -7.88 -7.14
CA ILE A 119 10.92 -8.97 -8.06
C ILE A 119 12.39 -8.89 -8.43
N LEU A 120 13.08 -10.02 -8.28
CA LEU A 120 14.53 -10.15 -8.41
C LEU A 120 14.89 -11.15 -9.51
N PRO A 121 15.99 -10.92 -10.25
CA PRO A 121 16.46 -11.84 -11.30
C PRO A 121 17.03 -13.16 -10.73
N VAL A 122 17.44 -13.15 -9.47
CA VAL A 122 18.01 -14.30 -8.76
C VAL A 122 17.57 -14.23 -7.30
N ARG A 123 17.50 -15.39 -6.65
CA ARG A 123 17.24 -15.47 -5.22
C ARG A 123 18.43 -14.86 -4.44
N PRO A 124 18.22 -13.83 -3.59
CA PRO A 124 19.25 -13.30 -2.72
C PRO A 124 19.58 -14.29 -1.60
N SER A 125 20.83 -14.23 -1.13
CA SER A 125 21.31 -14.94 0.05
C SER A 125 20.88 -14.24 1.34
N ALA A 126 20.94 -14.94 2.47
CA ALA A 126 20.66 -14.34 3.78
C ALA A 126 21.64 -13.20 4.12
N GLU A 127 22.92 -13.31 3.72
CA GLU A 127 23.94 -12.27 3.94
C GLU A 127 23.63 -10.98 3.15
N GLU A 128 23.04 -11.09 1.96
CA GLU A 128 22.59 -9.93 1.18
C GLU A 128 21.35 -9.27 1.77
N LEU A 129 20.52 -10.03 2.50
CA LEU A 129 19.30 -9.54 3.14
C LEU A 129 19.53 -8.98 4.56
N GLU A 130 20.53 -9.49 5.28
CA GLU A 130 20.86 -9.11 6.67
C GLU A 130 20.91 -7.60 6.95
N PRO A 131 21.42 -6.73 6.04
CA PRO A 131 21.44 -5.30 6.27
C PRO A 131 20.05 -4.65 6.38
N LEU A 132 19.03 -5.27 5.79
CA LEU A 132 17.68 -4.71 5.64
C LEU A 132 16.62 -5.52 6.39
N LEU A 133 16.81 -6.84 6.48
CA LEU A 133 15.83 -7.79 6.97
C LEU A 133 16.47 -8.75 7.98
N GLN A 134 15.72 -9.08 9.02
CA GLN A 134 16.09 -10.09 10.02
C GLN A 134 15.41 -11.41 9.66
N GLN A 135 16.20 -12.47 9.49
CA GLN A 135 15.67 -13.80 9.18
C GLN A 135 14.89 -14.38 10.36
N ASP A 136 13.75 -15.02 10.08
CA ASP A 136 12.98 -15.75 11.07
C ASP A 136 13.75 -17.02 11.49
N GLU A 137 13.85 -17.28 12.80
CA GLU A 137 14.56 -18.44 13.34
C GLU A 137 13.87 -19.77 12.98
N GLU A 138 12.57 -19.75 12.70
CA GLU A 138 11.75 -20.93 12.43
C GLU A 138 11.58 -21.22 10.92
N ASP A 139 11.81 -20.24 10.04
CA ASP A 139 11.59 -20.35 8.58
C ASP A 139 12.65 -19.61 7.77
N GLU A 140 13.45 -20.36 7.02
CA GLU A 140 14.56 -19.82 6.22
C GLU A 140 14.11 -18.86 5.10
N PHE A 141 12.82 -18.86 4.73
CA PHE A 141 12.27 -18.00 3.68
C PHE A 141 11.45 -16.82 4.22
N THR A 142 11.27 -16.72 5.53
CA THR A 142 10.57 -15.61 6.16
C THR A 142 11.58 -14.67 6.81
N PHE A 143 11.34 -13.37 6.67
CA PHE A 143 12.12 -12.31 7.26
C PHE A 143 11.21 -11.23 7.84
N THR A 144 11.79 -10.36 8.65
CA THR A 144 11.09 -9.22 9.26
C THR A 144 11.91 -7.93 9.17
N ALA A 145 11.22 -6.81 9.09
CA ALA A 145 11.77 -5.47 9.26
C ALA A 145 10.83 -4.68 10.17
N GLY A 146 11.09 -4.74 11.48
CA GLY A 146 10.16 -4.24 12.48
C GLY A 146 8.85 -5.04 12.45
N GLU A 147 7.75 -4.37 12.12
CA GLU A 147 6.41 -4.98 12.03
C GLU A 147 6.09 -5.55 10.64
N ILE A 148 6.94 -5.30 9.65
CA ILE A 148 6.74 -5.79 8.29
C ILE A 148 7.27 -7.21 8.19
N ARG A 149 6.43 -8.12 7.70
CA ARG A 149 6.84 -9.47 7.30
C ARG A 149 7.22 -9.48 5.83
N ALA A 150 8.36 -10.09 5.51
CA ALA A 150 8.84 -10.30 4.16
C ALA A 150 8.96 -11.81 3.91
N ALA A 151 8.41 -12.31 2.80
CA ALA A 151 8.50 -13.71 2.42
C ALA A 151 9.19 -13.86 1.06
N LEU A 152 10.20 -14.72 1.01
CA LEU A 152 10.95 -15.01 -0.21
C LEU A 152 10.30 -16.17 -0.97
N VAL A 153 9.70 -15.89 -2.11
CA VAL A 153 8.92 -16.86 -2.88
C VAL A 153 9.37 -16.93 -4.34
N PRO A 154 9.26 -18.09 -5.01
CA PRO A 154 9.41 -18.15 -6.46
C PRO A 154 8.36 -17.27 -7.14
N GLN A 155 8.78 -16.35 -8.00
CA GLN A 155 7.85 -15.51 -8.75
C GLN A 155 7.19 -16.35 -9.84
N LYS A 156 5.87 -16.48 -9.76
CA LYS A 156 5.06 -17.15 -10.78
C LYS A 156 4.78 -16.19 -11.93
N GLY A 157 4.93 -16.66 -13.15
CA GLY A 157 4.70 -15.83 -14.34
C GLY A 157 5.79 -14.77 -14.54
N GLN A 158 5.56 -13.91 -15.52
CA GLN A 158 6.50 -12.86 -15.90
C GLN A 158 5.70 -11.58 -16.13
N PRO A 159 5.42 -10.79 -15.06
CA PRO A 159 4.66 -9.56 -15.22
C PRO A 159 5.41 -8.62 -16.19
N PRO A 160 4.72 -7.90 -17.09
CA PRO A 160 5.41 -7.09 -18.12
C PRO A 160 6.33 -6.02 -17.52
N ALA A 161 5.98 -5.52 -16.34
CA ALA A 161 6.78 -4.60 -15.54
C ALA A 161 8.22 -5.06 -15.30
N VAL A 162 8.53 -6.37 -15.33
CA VAL A 162 9.88 -6.89 -15.04
C VAL A 162 10.64 -7.36 -16.27
N GLN A 163 10.18 -7.01 -17.47
CA GLN A 163 10.80 -7.42 -18.73
C GLN A 163 12.29 -7.08 -18.85
N GLU A 164 12.76 -6.03 -18.16
CA GLU A 164 14.17 -5.63 -18.14
C GLU A 164 15.07 -6.56 -17.32
N LEU A 165 14.49 -7.35 -16.39
CA LEU A 165 15.21 -8.38 -15.65
C LEU A 165 15.38 -9.68 -16.44
N LEU A 166 14.46 -9.96 -17.37
CA LEU A 166 14.38 -11.23 -18.10
C LEU A 166 15.62 -11.61 -18.92
N PRO A 167 16.39 -10.68 -19.53
CA PRO A 167 17.63 -11.04 -20.22
C PRO A 167 18.67 -11.72 -19.31
N PHE A 168 18.51 -11.62 -17.99
CA PHE A 168 19.48 -12.06 -16.99
C PHE A 168 18.97 -13.20 -16.09
N ALA A 169 17.69 -13.58 -16.18
CA ALA A 169 17.04 -14.48 -15.23
C ALA A 169 16.40 -15.70 -15.90
N THR A 170 16.70 -16.90 -15.40
CA THR A 170 15.99 -18.13 -15.79
C THR A 170 14.76 -18.39 -14.92
N GLU A 171 14.82 -18.02 -13.64
CA GLU A 171 13.73 -18.12 -12.67
C GLU A 171 13.73 -16.87 -11.78
N LEU A 172 12.61 -16.14 -11.78
CA LEU A 172 12.46 -14.93 -10.96
C LEU A 172 12.12 -15.30 -9.52
N THR A 173 12.55 -14.45 -8.58
CA THR A 173 12.19 -14.52 -7.16
C THR A 173 11.43 -13.26 -6.78
N ALA A 174 10.49 -13.36 -5.84
CA ALA A 174 9.81 -12.20 -5.26
C ALA A 174 10.04 -12.16 -3.75
N ILE A 175 10.30 -10.97 -3.22
CA ILE A 175 10.16 -10.66 -1.79
C ILE A 175 8.78 -10.06 -1.62
N GLU A 176 7.81 -10.82 -1.11
CA GLU A 176 6.46 -10.34 -0.83
C GLU A 176 6.40 -9.70 0.55
N LEU A 177 5.95 -8.45 0.61
CA LEU A 177 5.84 -7.70 1.86
C LEU A 177 4.40 -7.73 2.38
N ARG A 178 4.26 -7.77 3.70
CA ARG A 178 2.99 -7.76 4.44
C ARG A 178 3.11 -6.90 5.68
N GLY A 179 2.09 -6.08 5.92
CA GLY A 179 2.00 -5.15 7.04
C GLY A 179 0.83 -4.20 6.84
N ASP A 180 0.52 -3.42 7.88
CA ASP A 180 -0.65 -2.53 7.86
C ASP A 180 -0.32 -1.14 7.27
N ASP A 181 0.91 -0.67 7.46
CA ASP A 181 1.37 0.65 7.01
C ASP A 181 1.88 0.62 5.57
N GLN A 182 1.05 1.04 4.62
CA GLN A 182 1.36 1.01 3.19
C GLN A 182 2.56 1.88 2.81
N VAL A 183 2.74 3.03 3.47
CA VAL A 183 3.86 3.93 3.19
C VAL A 183 5.17 3.29 3.64
N LYS A 184 5.20 2.65 4.83
CA LYS A 184 6.38 1.89 5.26
C LYS A 184 6.67 0.69 4.35
N LEU A 185 5.64 -0.01 3.89
CA LEU A 185 5.79 -1.11 2.93
C LEU A 185 6.41 -0.63 1.61
N GLY A 186 5.94 0.50 1.08
CA GLY A 186 6.46 1.11 -0.14
C GLY A 186 7.92 1.56 0.02
N ALA A 187 8.25 2.20 1.14
CA ALA A 187 9.62 2.61 1.46
C ALA A 187 10.58 1.42 1.52
N LEU A 188 10.20 0.34 2.22
CA LEU A 188 11.03 -0.87 2.30
C LEU A 188 11.16 -1.56 0.94
N ALA A 189 10.10 -1.59 0.13
CA ALA A 189 10.15 -2.18 -1.22
C ALA A 189 11.15 -1.43 -2.12
N LEU A 190 11.17 -0.10 -2.06
CA LEU A 190 12.12 0.72 -2.82
C LEU A 190 13.56 0.52 -2.33
N GLU A 191 13.78 0.47 -1.01
CA GLU A 191 15.10 0.21 -0.43
C GLU A 191 15.65 -1.18 -0.82
N LEU A 192 14.81 -2.22 -0.74
CA LEU A 192 15.15 -3.56 -1.19
C LEU A 192 15.43 -3.62 -2.70
N SER A 193 14.64 -2.90 -3.51
CA SER A 193 14.86 -2.80 -4.96
C SER A 193 16.22 -2.19 -5.27
N GLU A 194 16.61 -1.10 -4.61
CA GLU A 194 17.90 -0.43 -4.80
C GLU A 194 19.05 -1.36 -4.38
N ALA A 195 18.96 -1.97 -3.20
CA ALA A 195 20.01 -2.83 -2.66
C ALA A 195 20.23 -4.12 -3.47
N LEU A 196 19.15 -4.70 -3.99
CA LEU A 196 19.17 -6.02 -4.65
C LEU A 196 19.00 -5.94 -6.17
N ASN A 197 18.98 -4.73 -6.73
CA ASN A 197 18.74 -4.46 -8.14
C ASN A 197 17.46 -5.14 -8.67
N GLY A 198 16.38 -4.98 -7.89
CA GLY A 198 15.06 -5.52 -8.14
C GLY A 198 14.07 -4.52 -8.73
N ILE A 199 12.89 -4.99 -9.09
CA ILE A 199 11.78 -4.14 -9.52
C ILE A 199 10.67 -4.19 -8.46
N PRO A 200 10.38 -3.05 -7.79
CA PRO A 200 9.32 -2.97 -6.80
C PRO A 200 7.99 -2.80 -7.52
N VAL A 201 7.02 -3.64 -7.16
CA VAL A 201 5.68 -3.62 -7.73
C VAL A 201 4.63 -3.71 -6.64
N ASP A 202 3.47 -3.12 -6.89
CA ASP A 202 2.32 -3.28 -6.02
C ASP A 202 1.67 -4.66 -6.18
N ARG A 203 0.59 -4.90 -5.45
CA ARG A 203 -0.15 -6.17 -5.50
C ARG A 203 -0.77 -6.49 -6.87
N TRP A 204 -0.95 -5.49 -7.73
CA TRP A 204 -1.44 -5.62 -9.10
C TRP A 204 -0.31 -5.62 -10.14
N ARG A 205 0.94 -5.66 -9.69
CA ARG A 205 2.14 -5.73 -10.52
C ARG A 205 2.44 -4.44 -11.32
N PHE A 206 1.94 -3.30 -10.85
CA PHE A 206 2.36 -1.99 -11.32
C PHE A 206 3.64 -1.60 -10.58
N ARG A 207 4.61 -1.02 -11.29
CA ARG A 207 5.80 -0.44 -10.65
C ARG A 207 5.43 0.62 -9.63
N ILE A 208 6.21 0.64 -8.56
CA ILE A 208 6.16 1.64 -7.50
C ILE A 208 7.36 2.55 -7.70
N ASP A 209 7.13 3.86 -7.81
CA ASP A 209 8.18 4.86 -7.93
C ASP A 209 8.29 5.71 -6.65
N ALA A 210 7.25 5.73 -5.82
CA ALA A 210 7.21 6.39 -4.52
C ALA A 210 6.44 5.55 -3.47
N PRO A 211 6.78 5.64 -2.18
CA PRO A 211 6.07 4.91 -1.12
C PRO A 211 4.55 5.14 -1.13
N GLU A 212 4.13 6.36 -1.47
CA GLU A 212 2.74 6.81 -1.48
C GLU A 212 1.91 6.18 -2.62
N ASP A 213 2.54 5.56 -3.62
CA ASP A 213 1.83 4.87 -4.72
C ASP A 213 0.97 3.68 -4.23
N LEU A 214 1.18 3.22 -3.00
CA LEU A 214 0.39 2.16 -2.35
C LEU A 214 -0.81 2.69 -1.56
N VAL A 215 -1.02 4.00 -1.54
CA VAL A 215 -2.15 4.64 -0.84
C VAL A 215 -3.19 5.06 -1.87
N ALA A 216 -4.45 4.66 -1.65
CA ALA A 216 -5.53 5.02 -2.56
C ALA A 216 -5.80 6.53 -2.54
N PRO A 217 -6.02 7.18 -3.69
CA PRO A 217 -6.35 8.60 -3.73
C PRO A 217 -7.65 8.88 -2.97
N GLY A 218 -7.63 9.83 -2.03
CA GLY A 218 -8.79 10.23 -1.22
C GLY A 218 -8.93 9.52 0.13
N THR A 219 -8.02 8.61 0.49
CA THR A 219 -8.03 7.98 1.83
C THR A 219 -7.52 8.90 2.95
N GLU A 220 -6.73 9.93 2.62
CA GLU A 220 -6.34 10.96 3.59
C GLU A 220 -7.56 11.76 4.08
N ASP A 221 -8.47 12.13 3.17
CA ASP A 221 -9.71 12.84 3.51
C ASP A 221 -10.69 11.92 4.29
N ALA A 222 -10.78 10.63 3.93
CA ALA A 222 -11.68 9.68 4.59
C ALA A 222 -11.24 9.32 6.03
N ALA A 223 -9.93 9.29 6.30
CA ALA A 223 -9.40 9.08 7.65
C ALA A 223 -9.63 10.31 8.55
N GLU A 224 -9.54 11.52 7.98
CA GLU A 224 -9.83 12.77 8.69
C GLU A 224 -11.34 12.93 8.95
N GLU A 225 -12.20 12.51 8.01
CA GLU A 225 -13.66 12.46 8.20
C GLU A 225 -14.09 11.38 9.22
N ALA A 226 -13.49 10.19 9.20
CA ALA A 226 -13.77 9.14 10.18
C ALA A 226 -13.34 9.53 11.59
N ALA A 227 -12.17 10.17 11.74
CA ALA A 227 -11.70 10.70 13.02
C ALA A 227 -12.59 11.84 13.53
N ALA A 228 -13.13 12.68 12.64
CA ALA A 228 -14.08 13.73 12.99
C ALA A 228 -15.45 13.17 13.40
N GLU A 229 -15.92 12.09 12.77
CA GLU A 229 -17.18 11.41 13.10
C GLU A 229 -17.07 10.65 14.44
N GLU A 230 -15.93 10.01 14.72
CA GLU A 230 -15.66 9.34 15.99
C GLU A 230 -15.53 10.34 17.16
N ALA A 231 -14.84 11.47 16.94
CA ALA A 231 -14.77 12.57 17.91
C ALA A 231 -16.14 13.21 18.19
N ALA A 232 -16.98 13.36 17.16
CA ALA A 232 -18.34 13.87 17.32
C ALA A 232 -19.25 12.87 18.07
N ALA A 233 -19.09 11.57 17.85
CA ALA A 233 -19.83 10.55 18.58
C ALA A 233 -19.44 10.49 20.08
N GLU A 234 -18.16 10.71 20.40
CA GLU A 234 -17.67 10.74 21.78
C GLU A 234 -18.15 12.00 22.53
N GLU A 235 -18.26 13.15 21.85
CA GLU A 235 -18.77 14.40 22.43
C GLU A 235 -20.28 14.31 22.75
N VAL A 236 -21.08 13.66 21.89
CA VAL A 236 -22.52 13.48 22.11
C VAL A 236 -22.80 12.47 23.24
N ALA A 237 -21.95 11.45 23.40
CA ALA A 237 -22.06 10.48 24.49
C ALA A 237 -21.70 11.09 25.87
N ALA A 238 -20.83 12.10 25.90
CA ALA A 238 -20.48 12.83 27.12
C ALA A 238 -21.57 13.83 27.57
N GLU A 239 -22.34 14.40 26.63
CA GLU A 239 -23.42 15.35 26.94
C GLU A 239 -24.69 14.67 27.48
N GLU A 240 -24.98 13.42 27.10
CA GLU A 240 -26.17 12.68 27.57
C GLU A 240 -26.02 12.06 28.98
N ALA A 241 -24.82 12.11 29.59
CA ALA A 241 -24.50 11.47 30.86
C ALA A 241 -24.40 12.43 32.06
N ALA A 242 -24.93 13.65 31.97
CA ALA A 242 -25.03 14.57 33.11
C ALA A 242 -26.31 14.27 33.94
N PRO A 243 -26.19 13.90 35.23
CA PRO A 243 -27.36 13.68 36.08
C PRO A 243 -28.02 15.01 36.47
N GLU A 244 -29.35 15.09 36.37
CA GLU A 244 -30.15 16.16 36.96
C GLU A 244 -29.93 16.19 38.49
N GLU A 245 -29.39 17.28 39.02
CA GLU A 245 -29.49 17.61 40.45
C GLU A 245 -30.34 18.88 40.66
N ASP A 246 -31.33 18.72 41.54
CA ASP A 246 -32.23 19.73 42.10
C ASP A 246 -31.48 20.82 42.92
N PRO A 247 -32.09 21.99 43.17
CA PRO A 247 -31.35 23.18 43.59
C PRO A 247 -31.43 23.51 45.09
N VAL A 248 -30.33 24.12 45.58
CA VAL A 248 -30.08 25.04 46.73
C VAL A 248 -30.55 24.70 48.16
N GLU A 249 -29.61 24.78 49.14
CA GLU A 249 -29.59 25.88 50.13
C GLU A 249 -28.27 25.98 50.95
N GLU A 250 -28.02 27.19 51.44
CA GLU A 250 -26.87 27.85 52.07
C GLU A 250 -26.55 27.39 53.52
N ALA A 251 -25.27 27.47 53.96
CA ALA A 251 -24.84 28.20 55.19
C ALA A 251 -23.38 27.92 55.65
N ALA A 252 -22.57 29.00 55.64
CA ALA A 252 -21.67 29.54 56.68
C ALA A 252 -20.56 28.70 57.39
N ALA A 253 -19.31 29.13 57.11
CA ALA A 253 -18.29 29.71 58.03
C ALA A 253 -17.42 28.82 58.97
N GLN A 254 -16.08 28.94 58.83
CA GLN A 254 -15.10 29.52 59.80
C GLN A 254 -13.68 28.92 59.74
N GLU A 255 -12.70 29.84 59.66
CA GLU A 255 -11.39 29.94 60.34
C GLU A 255 -10.19 28.99 60.04
N ASP A 256 -9.15 29.61 59.46
CA ASP A 256 -7.68 29.39 59.58
C ASP A 256 -7.18 29.31 61.05
N PRO A 257 -5.90 28.96 61.42
CA PRO A 257 -4.65 29.04 60.63
C PRO A 257 -3.56 27.95 60.87
N ALA A 258 -2.47 28.08 60.10
CA ALA A 258 -1.04 27.85 60.44
C ALA A 258 -0.47 26.40 60.54
N GLY A 259 0.70 26.21 59.91
CA GLY A 259 1.54 25.02 60.08
C GLY A 259 2.74 24.99 59.14
N GLU A 260 3.87 25.46 59.65
CA GLU A 260 5.22 25.56 59.08
C GLU A 260 5.96 24.20 58.99
N ASP A 261 7.20 24.25 58.47
CA ASP A 261 8.26 23.23 58.33
C ASP A 261 8.28 22.38 57.04
N ALA A 262 9.26 22.52 56.12
CA ALA A 262 10.73 22.48 56.17
C ALA A 262 11.35 21.08 56.00
N ALA A 263 12.52 21.10 55.32
CA ALA A 263 13.56 20.07 55.26
C ALA A 263 13.30 18.90 54.28
N LYS A 264 14.25 18.37 53.49
CA LYS A 264 15.66 18.65 53.13
C LYS A 264 16.15 17.43 52.31
N GLU A 265 17.24 17.61 51.55
CA GLU A 265 18.32 16.62 51.32
C GLU A 265 17.98 15.34 50.49
N ASP A 266 18.85 14.79 49.64
CA ASP A 266 20.22 15.11 49.22
C ASP A 266 20.61 14.22 48.01
N ALA A 267 21.71 14.60 47.38
CA ALA A 267 22.79 13.79 46.77
C ALA A 267 22.47 12.70 45.72
N ALA A 268 22.90 12.80 44.46
CA ALA A 268 24.28 12.88 43.90
C ALA A 268 25.09 11.57 43.91
N LYS A 269 25.46 11.08 42.71
CA LYS A 269 26.79 10.55 42.27
C LYS A 269 26.65 9.99 40.84
N LYS A 270 27.32 10.47 39.79
CA LYS A 270 28.76 10.60 39.41
C LYS A 270 29.54 9.28 39.27
N GLY A 271 30.08 9.08 38.06
CA GLY A 271 31.18 8.18 37.64
C GLY A 271 30.87 7.60 36.26
N ALA A 272 31.44 7.95 35.08
CA ALA A 272 32.76 8.43 34.64
C ALA A 272 33.93 7.46 34.84
N VAL A 273 34.29 6.69 33.79
CA VAL A 273 35.64 6.20 33.37
C VAL A 273 35.47 5.72 31.88
N GLU A 274 35.95 6.40 30.83
CA GLU A 274 37.29 6.41 30.18
C GLU A 274 37.87 5.01 29.86
N GLU A 275 38.05 4.60 28.59
CA GLU A 275 39.25 4.78 27.75
C GLU A 275 39.79 3.38 27.36
N LYS A 276 39.78 3.02 26.06
CA LYS A 276 41.00 2.80 25.26
C LYS A 276 40.73 2.20 23.88
N ALA A 277 41.38 2.81 22.90
CA ALA A 277 41.55 2.34 21.54
C ALA A 277 42.85 1.52 21.38
N VAL A 278 42.88 0.67 20.33
CA VAL A 278 43.90 0.57 19.25
C VAL A 278 44.04 -0.90 18.74
N PRO A 279 44.24 -1.13 17.41
CA PRO A 279 44.03 -2.40 16.68
C PRO A 279 45.37 -3.05 16.24
N PRO A 280 45.49 -3.69 15.05
CA PRO A 280 45.11 -5.06 14.67
C PRO A 280 46.35 -5.97 14.44
N THR A 281 46.14 -7.28 14.23
CA THR A 281 47.20 -8.18 13.76
C THR A 281 46.69 -9.11 12.64
N ASP A 282 47.21 -8.89 11.43
CA ASP A 282 47.43 -9.90 10.40
C ASP A 282 48.40 -10.99 10.89
N PRO A 283 48.35 -12.21 10.30
CA PRO A 283 49.48 -12.58 9.45
C PRO A 283 49.10 -13.32 8.16
N ALA A 284 49.94 -13.10 7.15
CA ALA A 284 49.98 -13.75 5.84
C ALA A 284 50.47 -15.21 5.87
N THR A 285 50.41 -15.84 4.68
CA THR A 285 51.08 -17.09 4.18
C THR A 285 50.44 -18.41 4.65
N GLU A 286 50.12 -19.40 3.81
CA GLU A 286 50.57 -19.85 2.48
C GLU A 286 49.40 -20.24 1.55
#